data_AF-A0A948W4E1-F1
#
_entry.id   AF-A0A948W4E1-F1
#
_cell.length_a   1.000
_cell.length_b   1.000
_cell.length_c   1.000
_cell.angle_alpha   90.00
_cell.angle_beta   90.00
_cell.angle_gamma   90.00
#
_symmetry.space_group_name_H-M   'P 1'
#
loop_
_entity.id
_entity.type
_entity.pdbx_description
1 polymer ?
#
loop_
_entity_poly.entity_id
_entity_poly.type
_entity_poly.pdbx_seq_one_letter_code
_entity_poly.pdbx_strand_id
1 'polypeptide(L)'
;MTTIGQPERATQNRVIALFRDELGYRYLGDWSDRDGNSNIDEGLLTAWLTRNGYKPAQISIALHKLRTEADNHSRTLCGNNQSVYNLLRYGVPVKIEAGKVTETVHLINWQKPEQNDFVIAEEVTLKGNHERRPDIVLYVNGIAVSVLELKNSRVSIGDGIRQNLSNQQPEFNAWFFSTVQFIFAGNDSEGLKYGTIGTPEKYFLKWKEDEQDDSRFKLDKYLLRMCRKDRLIELIHDFVLFDGGVKKLPRAHQYFGVKAAQAAVRKKKGGIIWHTQGSGKSIVMVMLAKWILENNPNARVAIIT
;
A
#
# COMPACT_ATOMS: atom_id res chain seq x y z
N MET A 1 -3.60 -14.77 -23.11
CA MET A 1 -4.10 -15.33 -21.84
C MET A 1 -3.10 -16.37 -21.38
N THR A 2 -2.44 -16.14 -20.25
CA THR A 2 -1.53 -17.11 -19.63
C THR A 2 -2.34 -17.96 -18.66
N THR A 3 -2.50 -19.25 -18.98
CA THR A 3 -3.08 -20.23 -18.06
C THR A 3 -2.19 -20.33 -16.84
N ILE A 4 -2.72 -20.07 -15.64
CA ILE A 4 -1.97 -20.24 -14.39
C ILE A 4 -1.58 -21.71 -14.26
N GLY A 5 -0.28 -22.00 -14.22
CA GLY A 5 0.21 -23.36 -14.05
C GLY A 5 -0.19 -23.92 -12.69
N GLN A 6 -0.44 -25.23 -12.59
CA GLN A 6 -0.83 -25.88 -11.32
C GLN A 6 0.05 -25.51 -10.10
N PRO A 7 1.41 -25.40 -10.23
CA PRO A 7 2.24 -24.98 -9.10
C PRO A 7 2.01 -23.53 -8.66
N GLU A 8 1.73 -22.62 -9.60
CA GLU A 8 1.44 -21.22 -9.30
C GLU A 8 0.10 -21.06 -8.59
N ARG A 9 -0.91 -21.82 -9.02
CA ARG A 9 -2.21 -21.89 -8.34
C ARG A 9 -2.09 -22.42 -6.91
N ALA A 10 -1.21 -23.40 -6.66
CA ALA A 10 -0.95 -23.91 -5.32
C ALA A 10 -0.35 -22.82 -4.40
N THR A 11 0.61 -22.04 -4.90
CA THR A 11 1.17 -20.88 -4.17
C THR A 11 0.09 -19.83 -3.90
N GLN A 12 -0.71 -19.47 -4.89
CA GLN A 12 -1.80 -18.49 -4.75
C GLN A 12 -2.84 -18.93 -3.70
N ASN A 13 -3.31 -20.17 -3.76
CA ASN A 13 -4.27 -20.72 -2.79
C ASN A 13 -3.72 -20.66 -1.35
N ARG A 14 -2.42 -20.97 -1.17
CA ARG A 14 -1.77 -20.89 0.15
C ARG A 14 -1.64 -19.45 0.63
N VAL A 15 -1.30 -18.51 -0.25
CA VAL A 15 -1.25 -17.08 0.10
C VAL A 15 -2.65 -16.58 0.47
N ILE A 16 -3.70 -16.95 -0.25
CA ILE A 16 -5.08 -16.59 0.09
C ILE A 16 -5.46 -17.13 1.48
N ALA A 17 -5.14 -18.40 1.75
CA ALA A 17 -5.37 -18.99 3.08
C ALA A 17 -4.61 -18.24 4.18
N LEU A 18 -3.35 -17.86 3.95
CA LEU A 18 -2.55 -17.06 4.89
C LEU A 18 -3.21 -15.70 5.19
N PHE A 19 -3.71 -15.00 4.17
CA PHE A 19 -4.41 -13.73 4.37
C PHE A 19 -5.72 -13.90 5.13
N ARG A 20 -6.49 -14.95 4.82
CA ARG A 20 -7.80 -15.21 5.44
C ARG A 20 -7.65 -15.70 6.88
N ASP A 21 -6.83 -16.71 7.08
CA ASP A 21 -6.80 -17.53 8.30
C ASP A 21 -5.81 -16.98 9.35
N GLU A 22 -4.69 -16.39 8.92
CA GLU A 22 -3.67 -15.85 9.84
C GLU A 22 -3.72 -14.31 9.95
N LEU A 23 -3.96 -13.58 8.84
CA LEU A 23 -4.06 -12.11 8.86
C LEU A 23 -5.49 -11.59 9.10
N GLY A 24 -6.50 -12.46 9.02
CA GLY A 24 -7.90 -12.11 9.25
C GLY A 24 -8.47 -11.12 8.23
N TYR A 25 -8.02 -11.19 6.97
CA TYR A 25 -8.60 -10.44 5.86
C TYR A 25 -9.85 -11.16 5.36
N ARG A 26 -10.87 -10.42 4.91
CA ARG A 26 -12.00 -11.06 4.22
C ARG A 26 -11.59 -11.39 2.79
N TYR A 27 -11.86 -12.61 2.36
CA TYR A 27 -11.64 -13.03 0.98
C TYR A 27 -12.94 -12.86 0.17
N LEU A 28 -12.85 -12.12 -0.93
CA LEU A 28 -14.01 -11.75 -1.78
C LEU A 28 -14.18 -12.65 -3.01
N GLY A 29 -13.39 -13.71 -3.14
CA GLY A 29 -13.47 -14.64 -4.26
C GLY A 29 -12.59 -14.24 -5.45
N ASP A 30 -12.82 -14.97 -6.53
CA ASP A 30 -12.24 -14.78 -7.85
C ASP A 30 -13.01 -13.69 -8.61
N TRP A 31 -12.29 -12.66 -9.10
CA TRP A 31 -12.84 -11.52 -9.81
C TRP A 31 -12.48 -11.52 -11.30
N SER A 32 -12.14 -12.68 -11.87
CA SER A 32 -11.77 -12.82 -13.28
C SER A 32 -12.89 -12.40 -14.23
N ASP A 33 -14.12 -12.79 -13.89
CA ASP A 33 -15.34 -12.51 -14.66
C ASP A 33 -16.18 -11.36 -14.08
N ARG A 34 -15.70 -10.72 -13.01
CA ARG A 34 -16.42 -9.60 -12.38
C ARG A 34 -16.34 -8.35 -13.26
N ASP A 35 -17.50 -7.77 -13.58
CA ASP A 35 -17.56 -6.49 -14.27
C ASP A 35 -17.25 -5.31 -13.34
N GLY A 36 -16.56 -4.30 -13.89
CA GLY A 36 -16.32 -3.03 -13.20
C GLY A 36 -15.31 -3.10 -12.06
N ASN A 37 -14.36 -4.06 -12.07
CA ASN A 37 -13.23 -4.05 -11.14
C ASN A 37 -12.52 -2.69 -11.18
N SER A 38 -12.31 -2.10 -10.01
CA SER A 38 -11.78 -0.74 -9.86
C SER A 38 -10.79 -0.66 -8.70
N ASN A 39 -9.92 0.35 -8.73
CA ASN A 39 -9.03 0.69 -7.63
C ASN A 39 -9.78 1.34 -6.46
N ILE A 40 -11.00 1.83 -6.70
CA ILE A 40 -11.94 2.29 -5.69
C ILE A 40 -13.23 1.48 -5.87
N ASP A 41 -13.43 0.49 -5.01
CA ASP A 41 -14.71 -0.21 -4.89
C ASP A 41 -15.67 0.67 -4.07
N GLU A 42 -16.48 1.47 -4.77
CA GLU A 42 -17.39 2.44 -4.17
C GLU A 42 -18.42 1.77 -3.24
N GLY A 43 -18.80 0.50 -3.50
CA GLY A 43 -19.71 -0.26 -2.67
C GLY A 43 -19.10 -0.58 -1.30
N LEU A 44 -17.89 -1.14 -1.29
CA LEU A 44 -17.14 -1.42 -0.07
C LEU A 44 -16.83 -0.14 0.72
N LEU A 45 -16.40 0.92 0.03
CA LEU A 45 -16.07 2.19 0.67
C LEU A 45 -17.32 2.89 1.25
N THR A 46 -18.43 2.91 0.51
CA THR A 46 -19.71 3.44 1.01
C THR A 46 -20.21 2.68 2.23
N ALA A 47 -20.15 1.34 2.20
CA ALA A 47 -20.57 0.51 3.32
C ALA A 47 -19.72 0.78 4.57
N TRP A 48 -18.40 0.88 4.42
CA TRP A 48 -17.52 1.20 5.54
C TRP A 48 -17.75 2.62 6.08
N LEU A 49 -17.86 3.64 5.22
CA LEU A 49 -18.10 5.02 5.64
C LEU A 49 -19.46 5.18 6.35
N THR A 50 -20.49 4.49 5.87
CA THR A 50 -21.83 4.49 6.48
C THR A 50 -21.80 3.89 7.89
N ARG A 51 -21.11 2.75 8.07
CA ARG A 51 -20.91 2.14 9.41
C ARG A 51 -20.13 3.03 10.37
N ASN A 52 -19.31 3.95 9.85
CA ASN A 52 -18.56 4.94 10.64
C ASN A 52 -19.31 6.27 10.82
N GLY A 53 -20.60 6.34 10.47
CA GLY A 53 -21.48 7.47 10.79
C GLY A 53 -21.48 8.61 9.77
N TYR A 54 -20.80 8.46 8.63
CA TYR A 54 -20.87 9.45 7.56
C TYR A 54 -22.23 9.41 6.84
N LYS A 55 -22.77 10.58 6.53
CA LYS A 55 -24.07 10.75 5.85
C LYS A 55 -23.93 10.52 4.34
N PRO A 56 -24.98 10.06 3.63
CA PRO A 56 -24.93 9.82 2.19
C PRO A 56 -24.40 11.01 1.35
N ALA A 57 -24.78 12.24 1.68
CA ALA A 57 -24.28 13.44 1.02
C ALA A 57 -22.77 13.64 1.21
N GLN A 58 -22.24 13.34 2.41
CA GLN A 58 -20.81 13.42 2.68
C GLN A 58 -20.03 12.35 1.90
N ILE A 59 -20.55 11.12 1.91
CA ILE A 59 -19.97 9.99 1.20
C ILE A 59 -19.91 10.26 -0.31
N SER A 60 -21.01 10.75 -0.89
CA SER A 60 -21.07 11.07 -2.33
C SER A 60 -20.01 12.10 -2.73
N ILE A 61 -19.86 13.19 -1.95
CA ILE A 61 -18.83 14.21 -2.20
C ILE A 61 -17.42 13.63 -2.01
N ALA A 62 -17.22 12.81 -0.99
CA ALA A 62 -15.92 12.20 -0.72
C ALA A 62 -15.48 11.24 -1.84
N LEU A 63 -16.39 10.38 -2.32
CA LEU A 63 -16.17 9.49 -3.45
C LEU A 63 -15.87 10.27 -4.73
N HIS A 64 -16.67 11.30 -5.02
CA HIS A 64 -16.45 12.14 -6.20
C HIS A 64 -15.06 12.78 -6.19
N LYS A 65 -14.64 13.35 -5.06
CA LYS A 65 -13.30 13.94 -4.91
C LYS A 65 -12.19 12.89 -5.01
N LEU A 66 -12.34 11.75 -4.36
CA LEU A 66 -11.35 10.67 -4.42
C LEU A 66 -11.15 10.17 -5.85
N ARG A 67 -12.23 9.92 -6.59
CA ARG A 67 -12.19 9.54 -8.00
C ARG A 67 -11.56 10.63 -8.87
N THR A 68 -11.94 11.88 -8.65
CA THR A 68 -11.37 13.02 -9.41
C THR A 68 -9.86 13.12 -9.24
N GLU A 69 -9.34 12.86 -8.05
CA GLU A 69 -7.90 12.86 -7.79
C GLU A 69 -7.19 11.62 -8.33
N ALA A 70 -7.86 10.47 -8.33
CA ALA A 70 -7.34 9.21 -8.87
C ALA A 70 -7.24 9.21 -10.41
N ASP A 71 -8.25 9.76 -11.09
CA ASP A 71 -8.41 9.72 -12.55
C ASP A 71 -8.05 11.04 -13.25
N ASN A 72 -7.23 11.89 -12.61
CA ASN A 72 -6.87 13.17 -13.22
C ASN A 72 -5.88 12.99 -14.39
N HIS A 73 -6.37 13.17 -15.62
CA HIS A 73 -5.57 13.01 -16.84
C HIS A 73 -4.53 14.12 -17.08
N SER A 74 -4.57 15.25 -16.35
CA SER A 74 -3.55 16.31 -16.48
C SER A 74 -2.30 16.06 -15.64
N ARG A 75 -2.27 14.96 -14.88
CA ARG A 75 -1.19 14.60 -13.96
C ARG A 75 -0.55 13.27 -14.36
N THR A 76 0.71 13.10 -13.93
CA THR A 76 1.38 11.79 -14.01
C THR A 76 0.74 10.79 -13.05
N LEU A 77 0.98 9.50 -13.26
CA LEU A 77 0.55 8.44 -12.33
C LEU A 77 1.01 8.73 -10.89
N CYS A 78 2.26 9.16 -10.71
CA CYS A 78 2.77 9.50 -9.38
C CYS A 78 2.08 10.76 -8.81
N GLY A 79 1.74 11.73 -9.66
CA GLY A 79 0.96 12.90 -9.25
C GLY A 79 -0.42 12.52 -8.72
N ASN A 80 -1.17 11.66 -9.43
CA ASN A 80 -2.47 11.17 -8.94
C ASN A 80 -2.31 10.37 -7.66
N ASN A 81 -1.30 9.51 -7.59
CA ASN A 81 -1.03 8.72 -6.41
C ASN A 81 -0.68 9.57 -5.17
N GLN A 82 0.08 10.65 -5.36
CA GLN A 82 0.38 11.59 -4.30
C GLN A 82 -0.87 12.33 -3.83
N SER A 83 -1.72 12.79 -4.76
CA SER A 83 -2.97 13.45 -4.40
C SER A 83 -3.94 12.52 -3.68
N VAL A 84 -4.10 11.28 -4.15
CA VAL A 84 -4.88 10.25 -3.46
C VAL A 84 -4.29 9.99 -2.07
N TYR A 85 -2.99 9.80 -1.96
CA TYR A 85 -2.32 9.60 -0.67
C TYR A 85 -2.59 10.75 0.32
N ASN A 86 -2.61 12.00 -0.14
CA ASN A 86 -2.97 13.15 0.68
C ASN A 86 -4.42 13.06 1.19
N LEU A 87 -5.37 12.66 0.35
CA LEU A 87 -6.76 12.42 0.78
C LEU A 87 -6.85 11.27 1.78
N LEU A 88 -6.07 10.20 1.61
CA LEU A 88 -6.01 9.11 2.58
C LEU A 88 -5.49 9.62 3.94
N ARG A 89 -4.38 10.38 3.93
CA ARG A 89 -3.70 10.82 5.17
C ARG A 89 -4.45 11.88 5.95
N TYR A 90 -5.02 12.86 5.26
CA TYR A 90 -5.59 14.05 5.89
C TYR A 90 -7.12 14.09 5.83
N GLY A 91 -7.73 13.15 5.11
CA GLY A 91 -9.17 13.09 4.88
C GLY A 91 -9.61 13.98 3.73
N VAL A 92 -10.85 13.79 3.32
CA VAL A 92 -11.50 14.55 2.25
C VAL A 92 -12.30 15.69 2.88
N PRO A 93 -11.97 16.97 2.59
CA PRO A 93 -12.79 18.09 3.05
C PRO A 93 -14.12 18.09 2.30
N VAL A 94 -15.23 18.09 3.03
CA VAL A 94 -16.60 18.02 2.51
C VAL A 94 -17.38 19.23 2.99
N LYS A 95 -18.04 19.90 2.06
CA LYS A 95 -18.96 21.01 2.34
C LYS A 95 -20.29 20.73 1.67
N ILE A 96 -21.32 20.49 2.46
CA ILE A 96 -22.65 20.07 1.97
C ILE A 96 -23.45 21.26 1.44
N GLU A 97 -23.34 22.43 2.10
CA GLU A 97 -24.06 23.65 1.73
C GLU A 97 -23.19 24.90 1.91
N ALA A 98 -23.52 25.97 1.17
CA ALA A 98 -22.92 27.28 1.38
C ALA A 98 -23.25 27.79 2.79
N GLY A 99 -22.27 28.38 3.47
CA GLY A 99 -22.43 28.88 4.85
C GLY A 99 -22.26 27.84 5.97
N LYS A 100 -22.27 26.53 5.67
CA LYS A 100 -21.95 25.49 6.67
C LYS A 100 -20.45 25.26 6.83
N VAL A 101 -20.06 24.77 8.01
CA VAL A 101 -18.69 24.37 8.34
C VAL A 101 -18.25 23.22 7.44
N THR A 102 -17.01 23.27 6.96
CA THR A 102 -16.39 22.16 6.23
C THR A 102 -16.10 21.03 7.21
N GLU A 103 -16.63 19.84 6.93
CA GLU A 103 -16.36 18.62 7.68
C GLU A 103 -15.29 17.79 6.97
N THR A 104 -14.60 16.91 7.68
CA THR A 104 -13.58 16.02 7.10
C THR A 104 -14.06 14.57 7.12
N VAL A 105 -14.07 13.93 5.95
CA VAL A 105 -14.34 12.50 5.81
C VAL A 105 -13.02 11.75 5.75
N HIS A 106 -12.75 10.91 6.76
CA HIS A 106 -11.56 10.08 6.80
C HIS A 106 -11.81 8.76 6.06
N LEU A 107 -10.97 8.47 5.06
CA LEU A 107 -11.06 7.26 4.24
C LEU A 107 -10.38 6.04 4.90
N ILE A 108 -9.50 6.28 5.87
CA ILE A 108 -8.75 5.28 6.62
C ILE A 108 -8.81 5.67 8.10
N ASN A 109 -9.05 4.69 8.96
CA ASN A 109 -8.92 4.81 10.41
C ASN A 109 -7.47 4.55 10.81
N TRP A 110 -6.68 5.63 10.88
CA TRP A 110 -5.26 5.57 11.24
C TRP A 110 -5.05 5.28 12.73
N GLN A 111 -5.98 5.69 13.59
CA GLN A 111 -5.86 5.57 15.05
C GLN A 111 -6.13 4.15 15.55
N LYS A 112 -7.06 3.44 14.90
CA LYS A 112 -7.41 2.05 15.21
C LYS A 112 -7.32 1.20 13.94
N PRO A 113 -6.10 0.76 13.55
CA PRO A 113 -5.87 0.02 12.32
C PRO A 113 -6.84 -1.14 12.11
N GLU A 114 -7.11 -1.93 13.15
CA GLU A 114 -8.01 -3.08 13.13
C GLU A 114 -9.49 -2.76 12.84
N GLN A 115 -9.89 -1.49 12.93
CA GLN A 115 -11.27 -1.04 12.61
C GLN A 115 -11.45 -0.66 11.13
N ASN A 116 -10.39 -0.78 10.33
CA ASN A 116 -10.53 -0.76 8.88
C ASN A 116 -11.04 -2.11 8.37
N ASP A 117 -11.72 -2.09 7.24
CA ASP A 117 -12.15 -3.28 6.52
C ASP A 117 -11.03 -3.73 5.57
N PHE A 118 -10.35 -4.81 5.91
CA PHE A 118 -9.27 -5.39 5.11
C PHE A 118 -9.78 -6.57 4.31
N VAL A 119 -9.60 -6.50 2.99
CA VAL A 119 -10.07 -7.56 2.09
C VAL A 119 -9.03 -7.88 1.02
N ILE A 120 -9.08 -9.13 0.55
CA ILE A 120 -8.37 -9.57 -0.65
C ILE A 120 -9.36 -10.10 -1.69
N ALA A 121 -9.05 -9.88 -2.95
CA ALA A 121 -9.68 -10.52 -4.09
C ALA A 121 -8.57 -11.15 -4.97
N GLU A 122 -8.87 -12.27 -5.59
CA GLU A 122 -7.94 -12.91 -6.54
C GLU A 122 -8.37 -12.69 -7.99
N GLU A 123 -7.43 -12.87 -8.92
CA GLU A 123 -7.70 -12.85 -10.37
C GLU A 123 -8.42 -11.59 -10.84
N VAL A 124 -8.02 -10.41 -10.34
CA VAL A 124 -8.77 -9.16 -10.55
C VAL A 124 -8.59 -8.66 -11.99
N THR A 125 -9.48 -9.05 -12.91
CA THR A 125 -9.37 -8.63 -14.31
C THR A 125 -9.64 -7.12 -14.44
N LEU A 126 -8.63 -6.39 -14.89
CA LEU A 126 -8.67 -4.95 -15.14
C LEU A 126 -8.92 -4.69 -16.62
N LYS A 127 -10.15 -4.27 -16.93
CA LYS A 127 -10.54 -3.84 -18.27
C LYS A 127 -10.01 -2.42 -18.51
N GLY A 128 -9.42 -2.21 -19.67
CA GLY A 128 -8.76 -0.98 -20.10
C GLY A 128 -8.51 -1.04 -21.60
N ASN A 129 -7.49 -0.35 -22.10
CA ASN A 129 -7.08 -0.51 -23.51
C ASN A 129 -6.61 -1.95 -23.76
N HIS A 130 -5.76 -2.48 -22.87
CA HIS A 130 -5.35 -3.86 -22.87
C HIS A 130 -5.61 -4.48 -21.51
N GLU A 131 -6.22 -5.67 -21.52
CA GLU A 131 -6.56 -6.40 -20.31
C GLU A 131 -5.32 -6.90 -19.57
N ARG A 132 -5.32 -6.72 -18.26
CA ARG A 132 -4.37 -7.33 -17.31
C ARG A 132 -5.12 -7.86 -16.12
N ARG A 133 -4.54 -8.88 -15.48
CA ARG A 133 -5.14 -9.55 -14.34
C ARG A 133 -4.08 -9.73 -13.26
N PRO A 134 -4.07 -8.88 -12.24
CA PRO A 134 -3.25 -9.14 -11.06
C PRO A 134 -3.79 -10.31 -10.25
N ASP A 135 -2.88 -11.15 -9.76
CA ASP A 135 -3.23 -12.40 -9.08
C ASP A 135 -3.96 -12.15 -7.76
N ILE A 136 -3.51 -11.18 -6.96
CA ILE A 136 -4.14 -10.79 -5.70
C ILE A 136 -4.09 -9.26 -5.54
N VAL A 137 -5.23 -8.66 -5.18
CA VAL A 137 -5.33 -7.24 -4.80
C VAL A 137 -5.80 -7.12 -3.36
N LEU A 138 -5.11 -6.29 -2.57
CA LEU A 138 -5.48 -5.94 -1.21
C LEU A 138 -6.22 -4.61 -1.22
N TYR A 139 -7.42 -4.59 -0.64
CA TYR A 139 -8.18 -3.37 -0.41
C TYR A 139 -8.29 -3.07 1.09
N VAL A 140 -8.24 -1.77 1.41
CA VAL A 140 -8.56 -1.24 2.73
C VAL A 140 -9.73 -0.29 2.57
N ASN A 141 -10.85 -0.58 3.23
CA ASN A 141 -12.10 0.17 3.15
C ASN A 141 -12.60 0.36 1.70
N GLY A 142 -12.35 -0.62 0.81
CA GLY A 142 -12.71 -0.52 -0.60
C GLY A 142 -11.70 0.22 -1.49
N ILE A 143 -10.56 0.65 -0.96
CA ILE A 143 -9.48 1.30 -1.74
C ILE A 143 -8.36 0.29 -1.97
N ALA A 144 -7.98 0.04 -3.23
CA ALA A 144 -6.89 -0.86 -3.58
C ALA A 144 -5.56 -0.24 -3.11
N VAL A 145 -4.97 -0.81 -2.07
CA VAL A 145 -3.71 -0.31 -1.49
C VAL A 145 -2.51 -1.15 -1.91
N SER A 146 -2.72 -2.38 -2.40
CA SER A 146 -1.63 -3.21 -2.87
C SER A 146 -2.02 -4.19 -3.95
N VAL A 147 -1.07 -4.47 -4.84
CA VAL A 147 -1.13 -5.50 -5.86
C VAL A 147 -0.02 -6.51 -5.58
N LEU A 148 -0.33 -7.80 -5.67
CA LEU A 148 0.61 -8.91 -5.53
C LEU A 148 0.56 -9.79 -6.79
N GLU A 149 1.71 -9.92 -7.43
CA GLU A 149 1.96 -10.85 -8.54
C GLU A 149 2.74 -12.06 -8.02
N LEU A 150 2.24 -13.25 -8.27
CA LEU A 150 2.87 -14.51 -7.91
C LEU A 150 3.45 -15.16 -9.17
N LYS A 151 4.46 -15.99 -8.94
CA LYS A 151 5.05 -16.85 -9.97
C LYS A 151 5.30 -18.23 -9.38
N ASN A 152 5.27 -19.24 -10.23
CA ASN A 152 5.77 -20.55 -9.84
C ASN A 152 7.26 -20.47 -9.40
N SER A 153 7.71 -21.42 -8.58
CA SER A 153 9.05 -21.43 -8.00
C SER A 153 10.21 -21.61 -9.00
N ARG A 154 9.90 -21.98 -10.25
CA ARG A 154 10.88 -22.17 -11.34
C ARG A 154 11.07 -20.91 -12.18
N VAL A 155 10.17 -19.93 -12.05
CA VAL A 155 10.19 -18.66 -12.78
C VAL A 155 10.76 -17.58 -11.87
N SER A 156 11.59 -16.70 -12.44
CA SER A 156 12.16 -15.58 -11.70
C SER A 156 11.09 -14.62 -11.20
N ILE A 157 11.22 -14.13 -9.96
CA ILE A 157 10.36 -13.03 -9.46
C ILE A 157 10.47 -11.79 -10.36
N GLY A 158 11.59 -11.61 -11.07
CA GLY A 158 11.78 -10.53 -12.05
C GLY A 158 10.66 -10.47 -13.10
N ASP A 159 10.08 -11.61 -13.48
CA ASP A 159 8.99 -11.66 -14.44
C ASP A 159 7.71 -11.03 -13.87
N GLY A 160 7.38 -11.32 -12.61
CA GLY A 160 6.26 -10.68 -11.90
C GLY A 160 6.51 -9.18 -11.66
N ILE A 161 7.75 -8.77 -11.45
CA ILE A 161 8.10 -7.35 -11.35
C ILE A 161 7.91 -6.63 -12.69
N ARG A 162 8.39 -7.21 -13.79
CA ARG A 162 8.23 -6.64 -15.14
C ARG A 162 6.76 -6.61 -15.57
N GLN A 163 5.97 -7.62 -15.19
CA GLN A 163 4.51 -7.61 -15.36
C GLN A 163 3.88 -6.42 -14.63
N ASN A 164 4.16 -6.25 -13.33
CA ASN A 164 3.70 -5.10 -12.56
C ASN A 164 4.08 -3.74 -13.19
N LEU A 165 5.29 -3.61 -13.72
CA LEU A 165 5.75 -2.38 -14.38
C LEU A 165 5.06 -2.12 -15.71
N SER A 166 4.78 -3.19 -16.47
CA SER A 166 4.01 -3.08 -17.70
C SER A 166 2.56 -2.67 -17.42
N ASN A 167 1.93 -3.23 -16.38
CA ASN A 167 0.54 -2.94 -16.01
C ASN A 167 0.32 -1.45 -15.67
N GLN A 168 1.38 -0.76 -15.24
CA GLN A 168 1.37 0.67 -14.91
C GLN A 168 1.50 1.61 -16.12
N GLN A 169 1.75 1.09 -17.33
CA GLN A 169 1.84 1.96 -18.50
C GLN A 169 0.44 2.45 -18.94
N PRO A 170 0.35 3.65 -19.54
CA PRO A 170 -0.92 4.23 -19.97
C PRO A 170 -1.75 3.33 -20.91
N GLU A 171 -1.08 2.55 -21.77
CA GLU A 171 -1.72 1.60 -22.68
C GLU A 171 -2.31 0.35 -22.00
N PHE A 172 -2.02 0.12 -20.72
CA PHE A 172 -2.59 -0.96 -19.91
C PHE A 172 -3.57 -0.39 -18.88
N ASN A 173 -3.21 -0.43 -17.59
CA ASN A 173 -4.12 -0.12 -16.48
C ASN A 173 -3.50 0.88 -15.49
N ALA A 174 -2.73 1.86 -15.98
CA ALA A 174 -2.11 2.90 -15.17
C ALA A 174 -3.08 3.52 -14.15
N TRP A 175 -4.32 3.77 -14.56
CA TRP A 175 -5.40 4.34 -13.74
C TRP A 175 -5.60 3.57 -12.42
N PHE A 176 -5.46 2.24 -12.45
CA PHE A 176 -5.67 1.39 -11.27
C PHE A 176 -4.60 1.62 -10.19
N PHE A 177 -3.38 1.99 -10.60
CA PHE A 177 -2.26 2.17 -9.69
C PHE A 177 -2.25 3.53 -8.98
N SER A 178 -3.20 4.41 -9.29
CA SER A 178 -3.32 5.72 -8.63
C SER A 178 -3.64 5.63 -7.14
N THR A 179 -4.19 4.53 -6.63
CA THR A 179 -4.42 4.33 -5.18
C THR A 179 -3.38 3.42 -4.53
N VAL A 180 -2.58 2.70 -5.32
CA VAL A 180 -1.70 1.63 -4.85
C VAL A 180 -0.52 2.19 -4.05
N GLN A 181 -0.31 1.62 -2.87
CA GLN A 181 0.76 1.98 -1.94
C GLN A 181 1.96 1.03 -2.01
N PHE A 182 1.69 -0.26 -2.16
CA PHE A 182 2.70 -1.32 -2.25
C PHE A 182 2.47 -2.20 -3.47
N ILE A 183 3.54 -2.53 -4.17
CA ILE A 183 3.54 -3.52 -5.24
C ILE A 183 4.42 -4.67 -4.81
N PHE A 184 3.86 -5.88 -4.80
CA PHE A 184 4.54 -7.09 -4.41
C PHE A 184 4.74 -8.02 -5.60
N ALA A 185 5.86 -8.74 -5.60
CA ALA A 185 6.11 -9.85 -6.49
C ALA A 185 6.75 -10.99 -5.68
N GLY A 186 6.25 -12.21 -5.83
CA GLY A 186 6.63 -13.32 -4.96
C GLY A 186 6.62 -14.70 -5.61
N ASN A 187 7.48 -15.58 -5.11
CA ASN A 187 7.44 -17.02 -5.36
C ASN A 187 8.09 -17.77 -4.18
N ASP A 188 7.99 -19.09 -4.17
CA ASP A 188 8.48 -19.88 -3.02
C ASP A 188 10.00 -20.01 -2.94
N SER A 189 10.70 -19.85 -4.07
CA SER A 189 12.16 -20.04 -4.16
C SER A 189 12.95 -18.77 -3.80
N GLU A 190 12.51 -17.60 -4.26
CA GLU A 190 13.15 -16.31 -4.02
C GLU A 190 12.50 -15.48 -2.90
N GLY A 191 11.28 -15.83 -2.47
CA GLY A 191 10.54 -15.18 -1.39
C GLY A 191 9.66 -14.01 -1.87
N LEU A 192 9.78 -12.87 -1.20
CA LEU A 192 8.99 -11.66 -1.49
C LEU A 192 9.92 -10.49 -1.88
N LYS A 193 9.59 -9.83 -2.99
CA LYS A 193 10.12 -8.51 -3.33
C LYS A 193 8.99 -7.48 -3.33
N TYR A 194 9.31 -6.24 -2.99
CA TYR A 194 8.34 -5.15 -2.95
C TYR A 194 8.89 -3.85 -3.52
N GLY A 195 7.99 -3.04 -4.04
CA GLY A 195 8.25 -1.69 -4.52
C GLY A 195 6.99 -0.86 -4.39
N THR A 196 7.00 0.30 -5.03
CA THR A 196 5.83 1.17 -5.22
C THR A 196 5.72 1.53 -6.70
N ILE A 197 4.67 2.26 -7.07
CA ILE A 197 4.48 2.75 -8.43
C ILE A 197 5.76 3.39 -9.00
N GLY A 198 6.06 3.09 -10.25
CA GLY A 198 7.23 3.60 -10.96
C GLY A 198 8.59 3.11 -10.45
N THR A 199 8.66 2.20 -9.47
CA THR A 199 9.94 1.67 -8.97
C THR A 199 10.60 0.78 -10.03
N PRO A 200 11.76 1.12 -10.60
CA PRO A 200 12.43 0.24 -11.56
C PRO A 200 12.80 -1.12 -10.95
N GLU A 201 12.84 -2.18 -11.76
CA GLU A 201 13.07 -3.56 -11.31
C GLU A 201 14.30 -3.69 -10.39
N LYS A 202 15.44 -3.08 -10.76
CA LYS A 202 16.67 -3.11 -9.97
C LYS A 202 16.57 -2.50 -8.57
N TYR A 203 15.53 -1.72 -8.29
CA TYR A 203 15.28 -1.05 -7.01
C TYR A 203 14.17 -1.71 -6.18
N PHE A 204 13.57 -2.80 -6.67
CA PHE A 204 12.70 -3.62 -5.82
C PHE A 204 13.48 -4.13 -4.60
N LEU A 205 12.84 -4.01 -3.44
CA LEU A 205 13.41 -4.29 -2.14
C LEU A 205 13.05 -5.70 -1.68
N LYS A 206 13.86 -6.25 -0.77
CA LYS A 206 13.53 -7.46 -0.01
C LYS A 206 13.25 -7.06 1.44
N TRP A 207 12.16 -7.58 2.01
CA TRP A 207 11.92 -7.41 3.43
C TRP A 207 12.81 -8.38 4.21
N LYS A 208 13.48 -7.86 5.23
CA LYS A 208 14.52 -8.57 5.99
C LYS A 208 14.22 -8.40 7.48
N GLU A 209 13.39 -9.29 7.99
CA GLU A 209 12.91 -9.37 9.38
C GLU A 209 12.96 -10.85 9.78
N ASP A 210 13.54 -11.16 10.94
CA ASP A 210 13.72 -12.54 11.41
C ASP A 210 14.38 -13.45 10.36
N GLU A 211 15.51 -13.04 9.79
CA GLU A 211 16.16 -13.77 8.69
C GLU A 211 16.55 -15.22 9.07
N GLN A 212 16.73 -15.50 10.36
CA GLN A 212 17.08 -16.82 10.89
C GLN A 212 15.87 -17.78 11.03
N ASP A 213 14.64 -17.26 10.94
CA ASP A 213 13.43 -18.08 11.00
C ASP A 213 13.12 -18.67 9.61
N ASP A 214 13.44 -19.95 9.44
CA ASP A 214 13.13 -20.72 8.22
C ASP A 214 12.01 -21.74 8.44
N SER A 215 11.11 -21.50 9.41
CA SER A 215 9.96 -22.38 9.72
C SER A 215 8.91 -22.48 8.60
N ARG A 216 8.93 -21.56 7.63
CA ARG A 216 8.01 -21.48 6.49
C ARG A 216 8.67 -20.80 5.30
N PHE A 217 7.99 -20.81 4.14
CA PHE A 217 8.45 -20.10 2.95
C PHE A 217 8.70 -18.61 3.24
N LYS A 218 9.77 -18.05 2.67
CA LYS A 218 10.11 -16.63 2.84
C LYS A 218 9.02 -15.70 2.31
N LEU A 219 8.29 -16.13 1.28
CA LEU A 219 7.10 -15.44 0.77
C LEU A 219 6.08 -15.23 1.90
N ASP A 220 5.67 -16.31 2.56
CA ASP A 220 4.67 -16.32 3.62
C ASP A 220 5.11 -15.50 4.82
N LYS A 221 6.35 -15.73 5.28
CA LYS A 221 6.91 -15.01 6.41
C LYS A 221 6.83 -13.50 6.18
N TYR A 222 7.26 -13.02 5.01
CA TYR A 222 7.30 -11.58 4.77
C TYR A 222 5.95 -10.97 4.44
N LEU A 223 5.02 -11.71 3.84
CA LEU A 223 3.62 -11.28 3.74
C LEU A 223 3.00 -11.14 5.13
N LEU A 224 3.21 -12.11 6.04
CA LEU A 224 2.73 -12.02 7.43
C LEU A 224 3.32 -10.83 8.19
N ARG A 225 4.60 -10.51 7.97
CA ARG A 225 5.24 -9.36 8.61
C ARG A 225 4.72 -8.04 8.07
N MET A 226 4.70 -7.85 6.75
CA MET A 226 4.36 -6.56 6.13
C MET A 226 2.85 -6.30 6.06
N CYS A 227 2.05 -7.32 5.81
CA CYS A 227 0.60 -7.21 5.63
C CYS A 227 -0.20 -7.49 6.91
N ARG A 228 0.46 -7.60 8.07
CA ARG A 228 -0.22 -7.46 9.37
C ARG A 228 -0.94 -6.11 9.40
N LYS A 229 -2.22 -6.09 9.77
CA LYS A 229 -3.10 -4.92 9.61
C LYS A 229 -2.52 -3.63 10.21
N ASP A 230 -2.04 -3.67 11.45
CA ASP A 230 -1.35 -2.54 12.09
C ASP A 230 -0.04 -2.16 11.38
N ARG A 231 0.76 -3.14 10.95
CA ARG A 231 2.02 -2.89 10.21
C ARG A 231 1.76 -2.26 8.85
N LEU A 232 0.79 -2.74 8.08
CA LEU A 232 0.46 -2.21 6.76
C LEU A 232 -0.01 -0.75 6.88
N ILE A 233 -0.92 -0.48 7.81
CA ILE A 233 -1.41 0.88 8.07
C ILE A 233 -0.28 1.80 8.53
N GLU A 234 0.59 1.35 9.43
CA GLU A 234 1.75 2.13 9.86
C GLU A 234 2.74 2.40 8.72
N LEU A 235 3.06 1.38 7.91
CA LEU A 235 3.94 1.52 6.75
C LEU A 235 3.40 2.54 5.74
N ILE A 236 2.10 2.53 5.47
CA ILE A 236 1.44 3.52 4.61
C ILE A 236 1.50 4.91 5.28
N HIS A 237 1.18 5.03 6.56
CA HIS A 237 1.04 6.32 7.26
C HIS A 237 2.38 7.05 7.50
N ASP A 238 3.36 6.33 8.05
CA ASP A 238 4.61 6.89 8.57
C ASP A 238 5.73 6.85 7.54
N PHE A 239 5.73 5.83 6.67
CA PHE A 239 6.93 5.50 5.88
C PHE A 239 6.80 5.72 4.38
N VAL A 240 5.61 6.04 3.86
CA VAL A 240 5.48 6.51 2.47
C VAL A 240 5.99 7.94 2.36
N LEU A 241 6.90 8.16 1.41
CA LEU A 241 7.43 9.48 1.06
C LEU A 241 7.31 9.74 -0.44
N PHE A 242 7.18 11.01 -0.78
CA PHE A 242 7.25 11.51 -2.15
C PHE A 242 8.41 12.51 -2.23
N ASP A 243 9.29 12.33 -3.21
CA ASP A 243 10.48 13.14 -3.41
C ASP A 243 10.66 13.41 -4.91
N GLY A 244 10.44 14.66 -5.34
CA GLY A 244 10.59 15.06 -6.74
C GLY A 244 9.71 14.26 -7.72
N GLY A 245 8.49 13.90 -7.34
CA GLY A 245 7.60 13.08 -8.16
C GLY A 245 7.95 11.58 -8.16
N VAL A 246 8.83 11.13 -7.25
CA VAL A 246 9.14 9.71 -7.02
C VAL A 246 8.61 9.29 -5.66
N LYS A 247 7.78 8.24 -5.64
CA LYS A 247 7.34 7.61 -4.40
C LYS A 247 8.40 6.66 -3.86
N LYS A 248 8.63 6.68 -2.55
CA LYS A 248 9.66 5.90 -1.87
C LYS A 248 9.07 5.14 -0.69
N LEU A 249 9.58 3.93 -0.49
CA LEU A 249 9.26 3.04 0.62
C LEU A 249 10.51 2.75 1.45
N PRO A 250 10.38 2.44 2.75
CA PRO A 250 11.51 2.13 3.60
C PRO A 250 12.07 0.75 3.25
N ARG A 251 13.37 0.56 3.48
CA ARG A 251 13.99 -0.76 3.66
C ARG A 251 13.72 -1.25 5.09
N ALA A 252 13.74 -2.57 5.32
CA ALA A 252 13.49 -3.13 6.65
C ALA A 252 14.37 -2.52 7.77
N HIS A 253 15.68 -2.39 7.55
CA HIS A 253 16.58 -1.76 8.53
C HIS A 253 16.26 -0.27 8.79
N GLN A 254 15.77 0.46 7.78
CA GLN A 254 15.33 1.84 7.94
C GLN A 254 14.07 1.90 8.80
N TYR A 255 13.09 1.01 8.54
CA TYR A 255 11.90 0.85 9.35
C TYR A 255 12.26 0.61 10.83
N PHE A 256 13.06 -0.42 11.12
CA PHE A 256 13.45 -0.74 12.51
C PHE A 256 14.30 0.35 13.16
N GLY A 257 15.19 1.00 12.41
CA GLY A 257 15.96 2.15 12.91
C GLY A 257 15.05 3.30 13.33
N VAL A 258 14.04 3.64 12.53
CA VAL A 258 13.04 4.65 12.90
C VAL A 258 12.21 4.18 14.10
N LYS A 259 11.76 2.91 14.17
CA LYS A 259 11.02 2.39 15.33
C LYS A 259 11.82 2.52 16.63
N ALA A 260 13.11 2.18 16.61
CA ALA A 260 14.00 2.35 17.75
C ALA A 260 14.16 3.83 18.14
N ALA A 261 14.32 4.72 17.16
CA ALA A 261 14.40 6.16 17.40
C ALA A 261 13.10 6.75 17.95
N GLN A 262 11.93 6.36 17.43
CA GLN A 262 10.62 6.75 17.96
C GLN A 262 10.49 6.40 19.44
N ALA A 263 10.92 5.19 19.83
CA ALA A 263 10.91 4.76 21.23
C ALA A 263 11.88 5.58 22.11
N ALA A 264 13.06 5.93 21.59
CA ALA A 264 14.01 6.79 22.28
C ALA A 264 13.48 8.23 22.46
N VAL A 265 12.91 8.82 21.41
CA VAL A 265 12.30 10.17 21.43
C VAL A 265 11.17 10.25 22.45
N ARG A 266 10.28 9.24 22.51
CA ARG A 266 9.21 9.18 23.53
C ARG A 266 9.77 9.16 24.96
N LYS A 267 10.94 8.54 25.15
CA LYS A 267 11.65 8.52 26.44
C LYS A 267 12.55 9.75 26.65
N LYS A 268 12.53 10.72 25.73
CA LYS A 268 13.42 11.90 25.71
C LYS A 268 14.91 11.52 25.77
N LYS A 269 15.30 10.45 25.09
CA LYS A 269 16.69 9.96 24.98
C LYS A 269 17.21 10.16 23.56
N GLY A 270 18.50 10.52 23.47
CA GLY A 270 19.26 10.46 22.23
C GLY A 270 19.69 9.04 21.86
N GLY A 271 20.35 8.89 20.72
CA GLY A 271 20.89 7.62 20.26
C GLY A 271 21.62 7.75 18.93
N ILE A 272 22.27 6.67 18.51
CA ILE A 272 23.02 6.59 17.25
C ILE A 272 22.40 5.48 16.40
N ILE A 273 22.01 5.81 15.16
CA ILE A 273 21.67 4.83 14.13
C ILE A 273 22.90 4.66 13.23
N TRP A 274 23.59 3.53 13.35
CA TRP A 274 24.74 3.22 12.52
C TRP A 274 24.30 2.50 11.24
N HIS A 275 24.31 3.20 10.11
CA HIS A 275 24.13 2.60 8.79
C HIS A 275 25.31 2.89 7.84
N THR A 276 25.61 1.93 6.96
CA THR A 276 26.64 2.06 5.91
C THR A 276 26.35 3.20 4.92
N GLN A 277 27.36 3.62 4.15
CA GLN A 277 27.17 4.59 3.07
C GLN A 277 26.24 4.03 1.98
N GLY A 278 25.38 4.88 1.40
CA GLY A 278 24.40 4.45 0.39
C GLY A 278 23.17 3.69 0.93
N SER A 279 23.08 3.45 2.24
CA SER A 279 21.93 2.80 2.88
C SER A 279 20.63 3.63 2.89
N GLY A 280 20.70 4.92 2.52
CA GLY A 280 19.57 5.85 2.55
C GLY A 280 19.37 6.51 3.92
N LYS A 281 20.46 6.91 4.59
CA LYS A 281 20.41 7.63 5.87
C LYS A 281 19.54 8.88 5.83
N SER A 282 19.58 9.65 4.74
CA SER A 282 18.75 10.86 4.59
C SER A 282 17.24 10.56 4.59
N ILE A 283 16.84 9.41 4.04
CA ILE A 283 15.45 8.96 4.09
C ILE A 283 15.02 8.72 5.55
N VAL A 284 15.87 8.07 6.35
CA VAL A 284 15.61 7.84 7.79
C VAL A 284 15.48 9.17 8.54
N MET A 285 16.35 10.15 8.25
CA MET A 285 16.28 11.48 8.86
C MET A 285 14.93 12.17 8.57
N VAL A 286 14.49 12.15 7.30
CA VAL A 286 13.21 12.75 6.88
C VAL A 286 12.02 12.03 7.50
N MET A 287 12.00 10.69 7.49
CA MET A 287 10.93 9.89 8.11
C MET A 287 10.79 10.19 9.60
N LEU A 288 11.91 10.21 10.33
CA LEU A 288 11.91 10.49 11.76
C LEU A 288 11.49 11.94 12.04
N ALA A 289 12.01 12.92 11.29
CA ALA A 289 11.64 14.32 11.44
C ALA A 289 10.13 14.55 11.23
N LYS A 290 9.58 14.01 10.13
CA LYS A 290 8.14 14.04 9.83
C LYS A 290 7.34 13.45 10.99
N TRP A 291 7.70 12.27 11.46
CA TRP A 291 7.01 11.62 12.57
C TRP A 291 7.07 12.44 13.86
N ILE A 292 8.21 13.04 14.20
CA ILE A 292 8.36 13.89 15.40
C ILE A 292 7.41 15.08 15.33
N LEU A 293 7.38 15.78 14.19
CA LEU A 293 6.52 16.95 13.99
C LEU A 293 5.03 16.60 14.04
N GLU A 294 4.64 15.43 13.54
CA GLU A 294 3.25 14.95 13.61
C GLU A 294 2.82 14.52 15.02
N ASN A 295 3.75 14.04 15.86
CA ASN A 295 3.46 13.52 17.20
C ASN A 295 3.74 14.53 18.33
N ASN A 296 4.36 15.67 18.01
CA ASN A 296 4.62 16.74 18.97
C ASN A 296 4.50 18.10 18.25
N PRO A 297 3.33 18.77 18.35
CA PRO A 297 3.10 20.08 17.72
C PRO A 297 4.06 21.18 18.16
N ASN A 298 4.72 21.03 19.31
CA ASN A 298 5.69 21.98 19.85
C ASN A 298 7.14 21.61 19.52
N ALA A 299 7.38 20.50 18.82
CA ALA A 299 8.73 20.09 18.47
C ALA A 299 9.37 21.06 17.46
N ARG A 300 10.67 21.25 17.63
CA ARG A 300 11.53 21.87 16.62
C ARG A 300 12.58 20.84 16.23
N VAL A 301 12.67 20.54 14.94
CA VAL A 301 13.63 19.57 14.40
C VAL A 301 14.68 20.33 13.60
N ALA A 302 15.94 20.16 13.97
CA ALA A 302 17.08 20.63 13.19
C ALA A 302 17.75 19.43 12.52
N ILE A 303 17.92 19.50 11.19
CA ILE A 303 18.68 18.52 10.41
C ILE A 303 20.01 19.18 10.05
N ILE A 304 21.11 18.56 10.46
CA ILE A 304 22.48 19.03 10.18
C ILE A 304 23.12 17.99 9.27
N THR A 305 23.47 18.38 8.04
CA THR A 305 24.01 17.51 6.99
C THR A 305 25.39 17.96 6.55
#